data_AF-A0AAD8EGA9-F1
#
_entry.id   AF-A0AAD8EGA9-F1
#
_cell.length_a   1.000
_cell.length_b   1.000
_cell.length_c   1.000
_cell.angle_alpha   90.00
_cell.angle_beta   90.00
_cell.angle_gamma   90.00
#
_symmetry.space_group_name_H-M   'P 1'
#
loop_
_entity.id
_entity.type
_entity.pdbx_description
1 polymer ?
#
loop_
_entity_poly.entity_id
_entity_poly.type
_entity_poly.pdbx_seq_one_letter_code
_entity_poly.pdbx_strand_id
1 'polypeptide(L)'
;MISPEEFQRQKNQILDGIDLSRKGCIDDPIQELVELINTEDDFVTTSSCSGRVILFCEDIVNGKRKKGCKWLYTTHENVKDDDLLRSIQPNEGNNVLKFEPMILHVQCRTLEKAKLMHTCALESGFRNSGITLGKHGKIILAIRSCMGLEVPLTEDGNTLVSNEYLKYLTKKANEKMEENKTRTERFFSNLKSSVEKKEQE
;
A
#
# COMPACT_ATOMS: atom_id res chain seq x y z
N MET A 1 16.14 20.02 -13.59
CA MET A 1 14.83 19.82 -12.94
C MET A 1 13.76 19.88 -14.02
N ILE A 2 12.66 19.15 -13.88
CA ILE A 2 11.57 19.14 -14.88
C ILE A 2 10.86 20.49 -14.85
N SER A 3 10.54 21.07 -16.02
CA SER A 3 9.79 22.34 -16.07
C SER A 3 8.34 22.13 -15.60
N PRO A 4 7.65 23.16 -15.10
CA PRO A 4 6.24 23.06 -14.72
C PRO A 4 5.35 22.50 -15.84
N GLU A 5 5.54 22.98 -17.07
CA GLU A 5 4.77 22.52 -18.25
C GLU A 5 5.00 21.04 -18.57
N GLU A 6 6.26 20.60 -18.52
CA GLU A 6 6.62 19.21 -18.77
C GLU A 6 6.05 18.29 -17.68
N PHE A 7 6.11 18.73 -16.42
CA PHE A 7 5.53 17.98 -15.31
C PHE A 7 4.01 17.89 -15.43
N GLN A 8 3.33 18.99 -15.77
CA GLN A 8 1.88 19.00 -15.95
C GLN A 8 1.45 18.05 -17.07
N ARG A 9 2.21 18.01 -18.18
CA ARG A 9 1.96 17.04 -19.26
C ARG A 9 2.08 15.59 -18.76
N GLN A 10 3.13 15.29 -17.99
CA GLN A 10 3.31 13.95 -17.40
C GLN A 10 2.20 13.61 -16.40
N LYS A 11 1.78 14.57 -15.58
CA LYS A 11 0.69 14.43 -14.62
C LYS A 11 -0.63 14.09 -15.33
N ASN A 12 -1.00 14.85 -16.36
CA ASN A 12 -2.21 14.56 -17.14
C ASN A 12 -2.15 13.16 -17.78
N GLN A 13 -1.01 12.77 -18.37
CA GLN A 13 -0.83 11.43 -18.93
C GLN A 13 -1.02 10.30 -17.90
N ILE A 14 -0.62 10.52 -16.65
CA ILE A 14 -0.79 9.54 -15.58
C ILE A 14 -2.26 9.48 -15.14
N LEU A 15 -2.91 10.64 -14.97
CA LEU A 15 -4.31 10.72 -14.52
C LEU A 15 -5.31 10.24 -15.57
N ASP A 16 -4.99 10.43 -16.86
CA ASP A 16 -5.78 9.91 -17.99
C ASP A 16 -5.53 8.40 -18.24
N GLY A 17 -4.54 7.82 -17.54
CA GLY A 17 -4.17 6.42 -17.66
C GLY A 17 -5.23 5.48 -17.07
N ILE A 18 -5.23 4.23 -17.55
CA ILE A 18 -6.09 3.17 -17.01
C ILE A 18 -5.47 2.66 -15.71
N ASP A 19 -6.30 2.44 -14.69
CA ASP A 19 -5.87 1.80 -13.44
C ASP A 19 -5.42 0.35 -13.70
N LEU A 20 -4.13 0.08 -13.45
CA LEU A 20 -3.49 -1.22 -13.67
C LEU A 20 -3.54 -2.13 -12.43
N SER A 21 -4.14 -1.69 -11.32
CA SER A 21 -4.34 -2.50 -10.14
C SER A 21 -5.30 -3.66 -10.42
N ARG A 22 -5.24 -4.72 -9.61
CA ARG A 22 -6.18 -5.85 -9.73
C ARG A 22 -7.63 -5.44 -9.42
N LYS A 23 -7.82 -4.39 -8.61
CA LYS A 23 -9.15 -3.83 -8.27
C LYS A 23 -9.69 -3.01 -9.43
N GLY A 24 -8.81 -2.36 -10.22
CA GLY A 24 -9.18 -1.48 -11.33
C GLY A 24 -9.74 -0.13 -10.86
N CYS A 25 -9.65 0.18 -9.57
CA CYS A 25 -9.95 1.48 -9.01
C CYS A 25 -9.14 1.74 -7.73
N ILE A 26 -9.10 3.00 -7.32
CA ILE A 26 -8.50 3.44 -6.06
C ILE A 26 -9.24 2.79 -4.87
N ASP A 27 -8.51 2.53 -3.80
CA ASP A 27 -9.08 2.03 -2.55
C ASP A 27 -9.83 3.15 -1.83
N ASP A 28 -11.11 2.93 -1.53
CA ASP A 28 -12.01 3.87 -0.86
C ASP A 28 -11.37 4.52 0.39
N PRO A 29 -10.66 3.78 1.28
CA PRO A 29 -10.03 4.37 2.47
C PRO A 29 -8.95 5.42 2.21
N ILE A 30 -8.39 5.49 1.00
CA ILE A 30 -7.35 6.47 0.63
C ILE A 30 -7.76 7.36 -0.53
N GLN A 31 -9.02 7.31 -0.96
CA GLN A 31 -9.50 8.08 -2.10
C GLN A 31 -9.27 9.58 -1.89
N GLU A 32 -9.72 10.14 -0.76
CA GLU A 32 -9.53 11.57 -0.44
C GLU A 32 -8.05 11.97 -0.39
N LEU A 33 -7.18 11.09 0.11
CA LEU A 33 -5.74 11.33 0.15
C LEU A 33 -5.13 11.38 -1.25
N VAL A 34 -5.52 10.45 -2.13
CA VAL A 34 -5.05 10.41 -3.52
C VAL A 34 -5.57 11.64 -4.28
N GLU A 35 -6.82 12.03 -4.09
CA GLU A 35 -7.42 13.24 -4.67
C GLU A 35 -6.71 14.51 -4.20
N LEU A 36 -6.43 14.65 -2.90
CA LEU A 36 -5.65 15.76 -2.35
C LEU A 36 -4.27 15.85 -3.02
N ILE A 37 -3.54 14.74 -3.09
CA ILE A 37 -2.20 14.69 -3.72
C ILE A 37 -2.29 15.08 -5.19
N ASN A 38 -3.29 14.60 -5.92
CA ASN A 38 -3.42 14.85 -7.36
C ASN A 38 -3.99 16.23 -7.70
N THR A 39 -4.62 16.91 -6.75
CA THR A 39 -5.05 18.31 -6.94
C THR A 39 -3.85 19.26 -6.96
N GLU A 40 -2.79 18.94 -6.20
CA GLU A 40 -1.57 19.75 -6.12
C GLU A 40 -0.72 19.74 -7.39
N ASP A 41 -0.33 20.91 -7.90
CA ASP A 41 0.47 21.05 -9.14
C ASP A 41 1.84 20.35 -9.11
N ASP A 42 2.38 20.09 -7.92
CA ASP A 42 3.72 19.57 -7.73
C ASP A 42 3.80 18.06 -7.53
N PHE A 43 2.65 17.39 -7.52
CA PHE A 43 2.53 15.98 -7.19
C PHE A 43 1.59 15.24 -8.16
N VAL A 44 1.87 13.95 -8.35
CA VAL A 44 0.93 13.01 -8.98
C VAL A 44 1.17 11.61 -8.45
N THR A 45 0.11 10.92 -8.05
CA THR A 45 0.18 9.51 -7.64
C THR A 45 0.35 8.62 -8.87
N THR A 46 1.34 7.73 -8.82
CA THR A 46 1.63 6.75 -9.90
C THR A 46 1.16 5.34 -9.55
N SER A 47 0.99 5.04 -8.26
CA SER A 47 0.36 3.82 -7.77
C SER A 47 -0.01 3.99 -6.30
N SER A 48 -1.07 3.32 -5.86
CA SER A 48 -1.56 3.39 -4.48
C SER A 48 -2.17 2.05 -4.03
N CYS A 49 -2.10 1.76 -2.74
CA CYS A 49 -2.88 0.73 -2.06
C CYS A 49 -3.09 1.15 -0.61
N SER A 50 -4.32 1.03 -0.09
CA SER A 50 -4.67 1.44 1.28
C SER A 50 -4.07 0.54 2.36
N GLY A 51 -3.58 -0.64 1.97
CA GLY A 51 -3.19 -1.72 2.86
C GLY A 51 -4.20 -2.86 2.76
N ARG A 52 -3.72 -4.09 2.96
CA ARG A 52 -4.51 -5.29 2.69
C ARG A 52 -4.08 -6.46 3.54
N VAL A 53 -5.04 -7.35 3.77
CA VAL A 53 -4.77 -8.70 4.23
C VAL A 53 -5.04 -9.65 3.07
N ILE A 54 -4.06 -10.51 2.79
CA ILE A 54 -4.12 -11.51 1.73
C ILE A 54 -3.84 -12.89 2.32
N LEU A 55 -4.62 -13.88 1.90
CA LEU A 55 -4.24 -15.28 1.99
C LEU A 55 -3.86 -15.76 0.59
N PHE A 56 -2.66 -16.29 0.43
CA PHE A 56 -2.19 -16.76 -0.87
C PHE A 56 -1.45 -18.08 -0.77
N CYS A 57 -1.42 -18.82 -1.88
CA CYS A 57 -0.69 -20.08 -2.01
C CYS A 57 0.74 -19.81 -2.51
N GLU A 58 1.74 -20.18 -1.72
CA GLU A 58 3.10 -20.39 -2.20
C GLU A 58 3.23 -21.80 -2.78
N ASP A 59 3.10 -21.91 -4.10
CA ASP A 59 3.46 -23.13 -4.82
C ASP A 59 4.99 -23.24 -4.90
N ILE A 60 5.59 -24.06 -4.04
CA ILE A 60 6.99 -24.48 -4.16
C ILE A 60 7.01 -25.78 -4.98
N VAL A 61 7.26 -25.67 -6.29
CA VAL A 61 7.49 -26.85 -7.14
C VAL A 61 8.99 -26.93 -7.46
N ASN A 62 9.64 -28.03 -7.06
CA ASN A 62 11.08 -28.27 -7.29
C ASN A 62 11.98 -27.12 -6.78
N GLY A 63 11.69 -26.57 -5.59
CA GLY A 63 12.47 -25.49 -4.98
C GLY A 63 12.36 -24.13 -5.69
N LYS A 64 11.45 -23.98 -6.66
CA LYS A 64 11.18 -22.71 -7.34
C LYS A 64 9.75 -22.27 -7.07
N ARG A 65 9.59 -21.04 -6.57
CA ARG A 65 8.29 -20.37 -6.46
C ARG A 65 7.70 -20.21 -7.85
N LYS A 66 6.51 -20.77 -8.11
CA LYS A 66 5.81 -20.54 -9.38
C LYS A 66 5.50 -19.05 -9.57
N LYS A 67 5.63 -18.57 -10.81
CA LYS A 67 5.16 -17.24 -11.20
C LYS A 67 3.63 -17.26 -11.26
N GLY A 68 2.98 -16.46 -10.41
CA GLY A 68 1.52 -16.42 -10.29
C GLY A 68 1.08 -16.94 -8.94
N CYS A 69 1.30 -16.12 -7.91
CA CYS A 69 0.83 -16.39 -6.56
C CYS A 69 -0.71 -16.39 -6.56
N LYS A 70 -1.34 -17.55 -6.29
CA LYS A 70 -2.80 -17.70 -6.27
C LYS A 70 -3.33 -17.04 -4.99
N TRP A 71 -4.21 -16.05 -5.12
CA TRP A 71 -4.85 -15.41 -3.97
C TRP A 71 -6.12 -16.17 -3.64
N LEU A 72 -6.19 -16.71 -2.43
CA LEU A 72 -7.37 -17.39 -1.89
C LEU A 72 -8.35 -16.40 -1.27
N TYR A 73 -7.81 -15.35 -0.64
CA TYR A 73 -8.57 -14.28 -0.02
C TYR A 73 -7.80 -12.98 -0.09
N THR A 74 -8.51 -11.87 -0.27
CA THR A 74 -7.94 -10.52 -0.20
C THR A 74 -9.00 -9.56 0.34
N THR A 75 -8.60 -8.68 1.23
CA THR A 75 -9.44 -7.59 1.74
C THR A 75 -8.60 -6.35 2.00
N HIS A 76 -9.21 -5.18 1.79
CA HIS A 76 -8.65 -3.87 2.17
C HIS A 76 -9.31 -3.35 3.47
N GLU A 77 -10.12 -4.18 4.12
CA GLU A 77 -10.87 -3.90 5.34
C GLU A 77 -10.57 -4.95 6.42
N ASN A 78 -11.15 -4.77 7.61
CA ASN A 78 -11.04 -5.74 8.69
C ASN A 78 -11.50 -7.15 8.26
N VAL A 79 -10.68 -8.14 8.62
CA VAL A 79 -10.89 -9.55 8.35
C VAL A 79 -11.92 -10.10 9.34
N LYS A 80 -12.83 -10.94 8.84
CA LYS A 80 -13.76 -11.73 9.66
C LYS A 80 -13.20 -13.13 9.85
N ASP A 81 -13.35 -13.67 11.06
CA ASP A 81 -12.87 -15.02 11.41
C ASP A 81 -13.38 -16.08 10.42
N ASP A 82 -14.68 -16.07 10.13
CA ASP A 82 -15.33 -17.03 9.24
C ASP A 82 -14.80 -16.97 7.80
N ASP A 83 -14.50 -15.76 7.31
CA ASP A 83 -14.01 -15.58 5.95
C ASP A 83 -12.59 -16.12 5.80
N LEU A 84 -11.73 -15.88 6.81
CA LEU A 84 -10.38 -16.45 6.84
C LEU A 84 -10.42 -17.98 6.91
N LEU A 85 -11.24 -18.54 7.82
CA LEU A 85 -11.39 -19.98 8.00
C LEU A 85 -11.85 -20.69 6.71
N ARG A 86 -12.84 -20.12 6.01
CA ARG A 86 -13.36 -20.69 4.74
C ARG A 86 -12.36 -20.60 3.59
N SER A 87 -11.45 -19.63 3.64
CA SER A 87 -10.51 -19.36 2.56
C SER A 87 -9.27 -20.25 2.62
N ILE A 88 -8.99 -20.92 3.75
CA ILE A 88 -7.85 -21.83 3.87
C ILE A 88 -8.12 -23.10 3.07
N GLN A 89 -7.24 -23.40 2.13
CA GLN A 89 -7.29 -24.57 1.26
C GLN A 89 -6.00 -25.40 1.44
N PRO A 90 -5.90 -26.30 2.44
CA PRO A 90 -4.65 -27.01 2.74
C PRO A 90 -4.16 -27.87 1.56
N ASN A 91 -5.10 -28.39 0.76
CA ASN A 91 -4.81 -29.19 -0.43
C ASN A 91 -4.26 -28.37 -1.61
N GLU A 92 -4.31 -27.04 -1.53
CA GLU A 92 -3.87 -26.13 -2.59
C GLU A 92 -2.57 -25.41 -2.19
N GLY A 93 -1.50 -26.17 -1.99
CA GLY A 93 -0.18 -25.63 -1.69
C GLY A 93 -0.03 -25.04 -0.28
N ASN A 94 1.01 -24.23 -0.09
CA ASN A 94 1.33 -23.64 1.22
C ASN A 94 0.64 -22.28 1.36
N ASN A 95 -0.39 -22.22 2.19
CA ASN A 95 -1.17 -21.01 2.40
C ASN A 95 -0.47 -20.10 3.39
N VAL A 96 -0.22 -18.87 2.98
CA VAL A 96 0.43 -17.84 3.79
C VAL A 96 -0.51 -16.68 3.98
N LEU A 97 -0.79 -16.34 5.24
CA LEU A 97 -1.51 -15.12 5.60
C LEU A 97 -0.52 -13.97 5.66
N LYS A 98 -0.82 -12.89 4.96
CA LYS A 98 0.01 -11.69 4.93
C LYS A 98 -0.79 -10.42 5.11
N PHE A 99 -0.32 -9.53 5.95
CA PHE A 99 -0.74 -8.13 6.00
C PHE A 99 0.33 -7.26 5.36
N GLU A 100 -0.09 -6.40 4.44
CA GLU A 100 0.74 -5.37 3.82
C GLU A 100 0.12 -3.99 4.12
N PRO A 101 0.90 -3.02 4.63
CA PRO A 101 0.39 -1.70 4.97
C PRO A 101 0.17 -0.85 3.72
N MET A 102 -0.36 0.37 3.90
CA MET A 102 -0.49 1.35 2.85
C MET A 102 0.85 1.59 2.15
N ILE A 103 0.79 1.67 0.82
CA ILE A 103 1.91 2.08 -0.02
C ILE A 103 1.44 3.10 -1.05
N LEU A 104 2.20 4.18 -1.20
CA LEU A 104 1.98 5.19 -2.23
C LEU A 104 3.29 5.43 -2.99
N HIS A 105 3.19 5.57 -4.30
CA HIS A 105 4.27 6.12 -5.12
C HIS A 105 3.80 7.43 -5.72
N VAL A 106 4.48 8.52 -5.36
CA VAL A 106 4.16 9.87 -5.81
C VAL A 106 5.32 10.39 -6.64
N GLN A 107 5.03 10.83 -7.86
CA GLN A 107 5.99 11.59 -8.64
C GLN A 107 5.94 13.05 -8.18
N CYS A 108 7.09 13.63 -7.86
CA CYS A 108 7.21 15.01 -7.40
C CYS A 108 7.92 15.86 -8.46
N ARG A 109 7.50 17.12 -8.63
CA ARG A 109 8.13 18.04 -9.60
C ARG A 109 9.55 18.44 -9.20
N THR A 110 9.75 18.79 -7.93
CA THR A 110 11.05 19.24 -7.41
C THR A 110 11.50 18.43 -6.20
N LEU A 111 12.81 18.49 -5.91
CA LEU A 111 13.36 17.84 -4.73
C LEU A 111 12.90 18.52 -3.44
N GLU A 112 12.63 19.83 -3.42
CA GLU A 112 12.08 20.48 -2.22
C GLU A 112 10.68 19.96 -1.91
N LYS A 113 9.82 19.82 -2.95
CA LYS A 113 8.46 19.30 -2.78
C LYS A 113 8.49 17.83 -2.35
N ALA A 114 9.41 17.03 -2.91
CA ALA A 114 9.63 15.65 -2.46
C ALA A 114 10.09 15.57 -0.99
N LYS A 115 11.03 16.45 -0.58
CA LYS A 115 11.48 16.53 0.82
C LYS A 115 10.36 16.91 1.77
N LEU A 116 9.52 17.88 1.41
CA LEU A 116 8.38 18.29 2.22
C LEU A 116 7.41 17.12 2.46
N MET A 117 6.98 16.45 1.40
CA MET A 117 6.07 15.30 1.53
C MET A 117 6.73 14.14 2.27
N HIS A 118 8.03 13.93 2.08
CA HIS A 118 8.80 12.93 2.83
C HIS A 118 8.82 13.24 4.34
N THR A 119 9.04 14.49 4.74
CA THR A 119 8.95 14.91 6.15
C THR A 119 7.57 14.63 6.72
N CYS A 120 6.49 15.02 6.03
CA CYS A 120 5.12 14.70 6.45
C CYS A 120 4.93 13.19 6.62
N ALA A 121 5.46 12.37 5.70
CA ALA A 121 5.38 10.92 5.79
C ALA A 121 6.14 10.35 7.01
N LEU A 122 7.35 10.84 7.29
CA LEU A 122 8.15 10.43 8.44
C LEU A 122 7.47 10.77 9.77
N GLU A 123 6.97 12.00 9.91
CA GLU A 123 6.21 12.47 11.08
C GLU A 123 4.91 11.68 11.28
N SER A 124 4.37 11.14 10.18
CA SER A 124 3.17 10.31 10.19
C SER A 124 3.43 8.82 10.42
N GLY A 125 4.68 8.41 10.64
CA GLY A 125 5.06 7.04 10.98
C GLY A 125 5.50 6.17 9.80
N PHE A 126 5.61 6.73 8.59
CA PHE A 126 6.11 6.04 7.39
C PHE A 126 7.63 6.16 7.29
N ARG A 127 8.36 5.63 8.28
CA ARG A 127 9.82 5.77 8.41
C ARG A 127 10.64 5.09 7.30
N ASN A 128 10.03 4.16 6.56
CA ASN A 128 10.66 3.42 5.46
C ASN A 128 10.43 4.10 4.10
N SER A 129 9.91 5.32 4.12
CA SER A 129 9.71 6.14 2.93
C SER A 129 11.04 6.62 2.37
N GLY A 130 11.14 6.70 1.05
CA GLY A 130 12.39 7.07 0.39
C GLY A 130 12.16 7.72 -0.98
N ILE A 131 13.11 8.57 -1.37
CA ILE A 131 13.11 9.29 -2.63
C ILE A 131 14.05 8.57 -3.61
N THR A 132 13.55 8.27 -4.80
CA THR A 132 14.32 7.71 -5.91
C THR A 132 14.44 8.75 -7.01
N LEU A 133 15.67 8.98 -7.46
CA LEU A 133 15.96 9.85 -8.60
C LEU A 133 16.09 8.99 -9.86
N GLY A 134 15.11 9.09 -10.74
CA GLY A 134 15.05 8.41 -12.02
C GLY A 134 15.75 9.18 -13.15
N LYS A 135 15.70 8.61 -14.35
CA LYS A 135 16.19 9.26 -15.58
C LYS A 135 15.39 10.53 -15.88
N HIS A 136 15.99 11.44 -16.64
CA HIS A 136 15.37 12.70 -17.09
C HIS A 136 14.85 13.59 -15.94
N GLY A 137 15.44 13.46 -14.74
CA GLY A 137 15.06 14.27 -13.58
C GLY A 137 13.73 13.86 -12.93
N LYS A 138 13.20 12.67 -13.23
CA LYS A 138 12.00 12.11 -12.58
C LYS A 138 12.29 11.83 -11.10
N ILE A 139 11.48 12.37 -10.20
CA ILE A 139 11.63 12.17 -8.75
C ILE A 139 10.42 11.37 -8.27
N ILE A 140 10.66 10.17 -7.72
CA ILE A 140 9.60 9.33 -7.14
C ILE A 140 9.82 9.24 -5.64
N LEU A 141 8.83 9.69 -4.87
CA LEU A 141 8.71 9.41 -3.45
C LEU A 141 7.88 8.14 -3.26
N ALA A 142 8.47 7.14 -2.59
CA ALA A 142 7.76 5.96 -2.13
C ALA A 142 7.43 6.13 -0.64
N ILE A 143 6.14 6.16 -0.30
CA ILE A 143 5.65 6.24 1.07
C ILE A 143 5.34 4.83 1.55
N ARG A 144 6.07 4.36 2.57
CA ARG A 144 6.04 2.95 3.01
C ARG A 144 6.20 2.83 4.52
N SER A 145 5.61 1.77 5.07
CA SER A 145 5.81 1.37 6.47
C SER A 145 6.55 0.04 6.58
N CYS A 146 7.17 -0.22 7.73
CA CYS A 146 7.76 -1.51 8.09
C CYS A 146 6.75 -2.47 8.75
N MET A 147 5.50 -2.03 8.93
CA MET A 147 4.46 -2.91 9.45
C MET A 147 4.29 -4.11 8.52
N GLY A 148 4.23 -5.29 9.11
CA GLY A 148 3.99 -6.52 8.37
C GLY A 148 3.46 -7.59 9.31
N LEU A 149 2.77 -8.56 8.72
CA LEU A 149 2.47 -9.86 9.30
C LEU A 149 2.61 -10.84 8.15
N GLU A 150 3.35 -11.93 8.34
CA GLU A 150 3.47 -12.99 7.35
C GLU A 150 3.58 -14.30 8.11
N VAL A 151 2.58 -15.16 7.97
CA VAL A 151 2.43 -16.37 8.78
C VAL A 151 2.02 -17.52 7.86
N PRO A 152 2.85 -18.58 7.73
CA PRO A 152 2.45 -19.80 7.06
C PRO A 152 1.37 -20.51 7.89
N LEU A 153 0.28 -20.89 7.23
CA LEU A 153 -0.87 -21.57 7.84
C LEU A 153 -0.94 -23.05 7.47
N THR A 154 -0.49 -23.41 6.27
CA THR A 154 -0.50 -24.80 5.78
C THR A 154 0.85 -25.16 5.18
N GLU A 155 1.20 -26.44 5.29
CA GLU A 155 2.41 -27.03 4.71
C GLU A 155 2.08 -28.46 4.25
N ASP A 156 2.44 -28.80 3.02
CA ASP A 156 2.31 -30.16 2.47
C ASP A 156 0.93 -30.81 2.69
N GLY A 157 -0.15 -30.08 2.44
CA GLY A 157 -1.51 -30.59 2.60
C GLY A 157 -2.11 -30.48 4.00
N ASN A 158 -1.31 -30.06 5.00
CA ASN A 158 -1.72 -30.03 6.41
C ASN A 158 -1.87 -28.61 6.94
N THR A 159 -2.89 -28.37 7.75
CA THR A 159 -3.03 -27.13 8.52
C THR A 159 -2.15 -27.19 9.76
N LEU A 160 -1.22 -26.23 9.89
CA LEU A 160 -0.25 -26.18 10.99
C LEU A 160 -0.82 -25.52 12.26
N VAL A 161 -1.93 -24.80 12.12
CA VAL A 161 -2.48 -23.92 13.15
C VAL A 161 -3.86 -24.36 13.60
N SER A 162 -4.18 -24.11 14.88
CA SER A 162 -5.52 -24.37 15.42
C SER A 162 -6.51 -23.26 15.04
N ASN A 163 -7.81 -23.57 15.11
CA ASN A 163 -8.86 -22.58 14.91
C ASN A 163 -8.78 -21.41 15.90
N GLU A 164 -8.34 -21.67 17.14
CA GLU A 164 -8.12 -20.63 18.13
C GLU A 164 -6.98 -19.68 17.72
N TYR A 165 -5.88 -20.23 17.19
CA TYR A 165 -4.77 -19.43 16.68
C TYR A 165 -5.17 -18.60 15.47
N LEU A 166 -6.02 -19.13 14.57
CA LEU A 166 -6.56 -18.36 13.45
C LEU A 166 -7.35 -17.14 13.91
N LYS A 167 -8.21 -17.27 14.92
CA LYS A 167 -8.93 -16.13 15.51
C LYS A 167 -7.97 -15.10 16.11
N TYR A 168 -6.92 -15.56 16.78
CA TYR A 168 -5.86 -14.68 17.28
C TYR A 168 -5.16 -13.94 16.14
N LEU A 169 -4.82 -14.63 15.04
CA LEU A 169 -4.22 -14.01 13.85
C LEU A 169 -5.16 -12.99 13.21
N THR A 170 -6.46 -13.28 13.08
CA THR A 170 -7.45 -12.31 12.59
C THR A 170 -7.42 -11.03 13.43
N LYS A 171 -7.45 -11.18 14.76
CA LYS A 171 -7.35 -10.04 15.68
C LYS A 171 -6.06 -9.24 15.46
N LYS A 172 -4.92 -9.92 15.32
CA LYS A 172 -3.62 -9.25 15.07
C LYS A 172 -3.53 -8.59 13.70
N ALA A 173 -4.16 -9.16 12.68
CA ALA A 173 -4.25 -8.53 11.37
C ALA A 173 -5.10 -7.26 11.42
N ASN A 174 -6.25 -7.31 12.11
CA ASN A 174 -7.15 -6.15 12.27
C ASN A 174 -6.52 -5.04 13.13
N GLU A 175 -5.79 -5.38 14.20
CA GLU A 175 -5.00 -4.40 14.97
C GLU A 175 -3.98 -3.66 14.07
N LYS A 176 -3.37 -4.36 13.10
CA LYS A 176 -2.44 -3.76 12.12
C LYS A 176 -3.16 -2.93 11.06
N MET A 177 -4.34 -3.35 10.60
CA MET A 177 -5.19 -2.57 9.68
C MET A 177 -5.59 -1.23 10.34
N GLU A 178 -6.00 -1.25 11.60
CA GLU A 178 -6.41 -0.04 12.34
C GLU A 178 -5.25 0.93 12.58
N GLU A 179 -4.09 0.41 13.00
CA GLU A 179 -2.87 1.24 13.13
C GLU A 179 -2.45 1.83 11.78
N ASN A 180 -2.59 1.07 10.69
CA ASN A 180 -2.29 1.56 9.34
C ASN A 180 -3.26 2.68 8.91
N LYS A 181 -4.55 2.54 9.23
CA LYS A 181 -5.55 3.58 9.00
C LYS A 181 -5.22 4.85 9.79
N THR A 182 -4.92 4.72 11.08
CA THR A 182 -4.52 5.85 11.94
C THR A 182 -3.30 6.60 11.39
N ARG A 183 -2.28 5.87 10.90
CA ARG A 183 -1.11 6.49 10.26
C ARG A 183 -1.46 7.23 8.97
N THR A 184 -2.36 6.65 8.20
CA THR A 184 -2.83 7.21 6.93
C THR A 184 -3.61 8.51 7.15
N GLU A 185 -4.53 8.54 8.13
CA GLU A 185 -5.29 9.74 8.51
C GLU A 185 -4.37 10.85 9.05
N ARG A 186 -3.37 10.48 9.86
CA ARG A 186 -2.35 11.43 10.33
C ARG A 186 -1.54 12.00 9.16
N PHE A 187 -1.16 11.16 8.19
CA PHE A 187 -0.46 11.62 7.00
C PHE A 187 -1.29 12.57 6.16
N PHE A 188 -2.57 12.24 5.93
CA PHE A 188 -3.51 13.12 5.26
C PHE A 188 -3.61 14.49 5.96
N SER A 189 -3.80 14.50 7.28
CA SER A 189 -3.91 15.73 8.08
C SER A 189 -2.64 16.60 8.03
N ASN A 190 -1.47 15.97 8.15
CA ASN A 190 -0.17 16.64 8.09
C ASN A 190 0.13 17.20 6.70
N LEU A 191 -0.21 16.46 5.65
CA LEU A 191 -0.04 16.90 4.26
C LEU A 191 -0.96 18.07 3.95
N LYS A 192 -2.25 17.96 4.28
CA LYS A 192 -3.24 19.03 4.10
C LYS A 192 -2.79 20.33 4.78
N SER A 193 -2.38 20.25 6.05
CA SER A 193 -1.88 21.40 6.81
C SER A 193 -0.62 22.03 6.18
N SER A 194 0.23 21.22 5.54
CA SER A 194 1.48 21.68 4.92
C SER A 194 1.27 22.29 3.53
N VAL A 195 0.18 21.89 2.84
CA VAL A 195 -0.28 22.47 1.58
C VAL A 195 -0.97 23.81 1.84
N GLU A 196 -1.92 23.87 2.78
CA GLU A 196 -2.68 25.10 3.11
C GLU A 196 -1.78 26.25 3.58
N LYS A 197 -0.70 25.96 4.33
CA LYS A 197 0.26 26.97 4.78
C LYS A 197 0.98 27.69 3.62
N LYS A 198 1.09 27.06 2.44
CA LYS A 198 1.71 27.70 1.28
C LYS A 198 0.79 28.67 0.55
N GLU A 199 -0.51 28.55 0.70
CA GLU A 199 -1.45 29.49 0.07
C GLU A 199 -1.51 30.82 0.84
N GLN A 200 -0.95 30.88 2.05
CA GLN A 200 -0.94 32.05 2.92
C GLN A 200 0.43 32.78 2.96
N GLU A 201 1.46 32.22 2.33
CA GLU A 201 2.81 32.80 2.17
C GLU A 201 3.02 33.35 0.75
#